data_AF-A0A7L0EGD7-F1
#
_entry.id   AF-A0A7L0EGD7-F1
#
_cell.length_a   1.000
_cell.length_b   1.000
_cell.length_c   1.000
_cell.angle_alpha   90.00
_cell.angle_beta   90.00
_cell.angle_gamma   90.00
#
_symmetry.space_group_name_H-M   'P 1'
#
loop_
_entity.id
_entity.type
_entity.pdbx_description
1 polymer ?
#
loop_
_entity_poly.entity_id
_entity_poly.type
_entity_poly.pdbx_seq_one_letter_code
_entity_poly.pdbx_strand_id
1 'polypeptide(L)'
;RLVVPGGTYYVHGRLCGGGALACCTRQHARGGYSDDGGRSWRGGAMVGGAQTGEGGVAEIGASGAHRGGLYCSARALRRGGAVTFSADRGLGGERSARCKALSGGGRGCQGSVVSLGGPTGGSGDATTGGVYSHPTDRHHRRDLGVYLNPSPLGGDGWWHPWVLHGGAAGYSDLAVCRGGFFGCLFECGTGGACEEITFCLFGGDTSDHGEQNLKVS
;
A
#
# COMPACT_ATOMS: atom_id res chain seq x y z
N ARG A 1 7.37 15.65 9.83
CA ARG A 1 6.24 15.84 8.89
C ARG A 1 5.28 14.67 9.05
N LEU A 2 3.98 14.92 9.15
CA LEU A 2 2.94 13.88 9.08
C LEU A 2 2.50 13.72 7.62
N VAL A 3 2.17 12.50 7.21
CA VAL A 3 1.63 12.21 5.88
C VAL A 3 0.46 11.25 6.00
N VAL A 4 -0.62 11.54 5.28
CA VAL A 4 -1.82 10.69 5.21
C VAL A 4 -2.14 10.39 3.75
N PRO A 5 -2.42 9.12 3.40
CA PRO A 5 -2.90 8.79 2.06
C PRO A 5 -4.38 9.20 1.94
N GLY A 6 -4.81 9.60 0.74
CA GLY A 6 -6.18 10.02 0.51
C GLY A 6 -6.65 9.75 -0.92
N GLY A 7 -7.92 9.36 -1.04
CA GLY A 7 -8.63 9.32 -2.32
C GLY A 7 -9.37 10.64 -2.55
N THR A 8 -9.26 11.20 -3.76
CA THR A 8 -9.93 12.44 -4.13
C THR A 8 -10.74 12.26 -5.40
N TYR A 9 -11.92 12.89 -5.46
CA TYR A 9 -12.71 12.98 -6.68
C TYR A 9 -12.43 14.33 -7.34
N TYR A 10 -11.90 14.28 -8.56
CA TYR A 10 -11.57 15.46 -9.34
C TYR A 10 -12.54 15.60 -10.52
N VAL A 11 -13.13 16.79 -10.66
CA VAL A 11 -14.00 17.12 -11.79
C VAL A 11 -13.12 17.55 -12.96
N HIS A 12 -13.02 16.69 -13.97
CA HIS A 12 -12.36 17.04 -15.23
C HIS A 12 -13.34 17.81 -16.11
N GLY A 13 -13.06 19.11 -16.33
CA GLY A 13 -13.79 19.94 -17.29
C GLY A 13 -13.20 19.81 -18.69
N ARG A 14 -14.04 19.61 -19.70
CA ARG A 14 -13.64 19.70 -21.11
C ARG A 14 -14.35 20.91 -21.74
N LEU A 15 -13.57 21.85 -22.27
CA LEU A 15 -14.10 22.88 -23.17
C LEU A 15 -14.38 22.21 -24.52
N CYS A 16 -15.66 21.97 -24.82
CA CYS A 16 -16.12 21.64 -26.16
C CYS A 16 -16.77 22.91 -26.73
N GLY A 17 -16.35 23.32 -27.93
CA GLY A 17 -16.71 24.60 -28.55
C GLY A 17 -18.17 24.99 -28.39
N GLY A 18 -18.39 26.10 -27.67
CA GLY A 18 -19.65 26.87 -27.68
C GLY A 18 -20.70 26.53 -26.61
N GLY A 19 -20.58 25.48 -25.80
CA GLY A 19 -21.58 25.14 -24.77
C GLY A 19 -21.06 24.29 -23.62
N ALA A 20 -21.50 24.61 -22.40
CA ALA A 20 -21.27 23.83 -21.17
C ALA A 20 -21.99 22.47 -21.23
N LEU A 21 -21.55 21.34 -20.67
CA LEU A 21 -20.41 20.90 -19.87
C LEU A 21 -20.49 19.36 -19.88
N ALA A 22 -19.39 18.64 -20.12
CA ALA A 22 -19.29 17.25 -19.70
C ALA A 22 -18.31 17.17 -18.52
N CYS A 23 -18.81 17.45 -17.33
CA CYS A 23 -18.08 17.23 -16.08
C CYS A 23 -17.94 15.72 -15.86
N CYS A 24 -16.75 15.16 -16.05
CA CYS A 24 -16.50 13.78 -15.67
C CYS A 24 -15.67 13.75 -14.38
N THR A 25 -16.26 13.20 -13.32
CA THR A 25 -15.58 13.03 -12.05
C THR A 25 -14.71 11.78 -12.11
N ARG A 26 -13.42 11.91 -11.79
CA ARG A 26 -12.49 10.78 -11.73
C ARG A 26 -11.83 10.71 -10.37
N GLN A 27 -11.60 9.49 -9.90
CA GLN A 27 -10.90 9.26 -8.63
C GLN A 27 -9.39 9.26 -8.85
N HIS A 28 -8.67 9.94 -7.96
CA HIS A 28 -7.21 9.99 -7.91
C HIS A 28 -6.73 9.83 -6.48
N ALA A 29 -5.75 8.97 -6.26
CA ALA A 29 -4.96 8.96 -5.04
C ALA A 29 -4.10 10.22 -4.95
N ARG A 30 -3.93 10.72 -3.73
CA ARG A 30 -3.14 11.91 -3.38
C ARG A 30 -2.71 11.80 -1.91
N GLY A 31 -1.48 12.19 -1.59
CA GLY A 31 -1.06 12.35 -0.19
C GLY A 31 -1.46 13.72 0.36
N GLY A 32 -1.87 13.79 1.62
CA GLY A 32 -1.92 15.01 2.42
C GLY A 32 -0.74 15.05 3.38
N TYR A 33 -0.17 16.23 3.67
CA TYR A 33 0.91 16.38 4.63
C TYR A 33 0.73 17.58 5.55
N SER A 34 1.33 17.47 6.73
CA SER A 34 1.39 18.52 7.73
C SER A 34 2.81 18.65 8.29
N ASP A 35 3.31 19.88 8.34
CA ASP A 35 4.64 20.22 8.88
C ASP A 35 4.56 20.80 10.30
N ASP A 36 3.35 21.04 10.82
CA ASP A 36 3.10 21.73 12.09
C ASP A 36 2.36 20.83 13.11
N GLY A 37 2.57 19.52 13.02
CA GLY A 37 2.00 18.55 13.94
C GLY A 37 0.49 18.35 13.77
N GLY A 38 -0.03 18.58 12.57
CA GLY A 38 -1.44 18.36 12.23
C GLY A 38 -2.33 19.59 12.38
N ARG A 39 -1.76 20.78 12.66
CA ARG A 39 -2.51 22.03 12.81
C ARG A 39 -3.01 22.55 11.47
N SER A 40 -2.21 22.41 10.42
CA SER A 40 -2.58 22.72 9.04
C SER A 40 -2.15 21.60 8.10
N TRP A 41 -2.93 21.43 7.03
CA TRP A 41 -2.74 20.37 6.05
C TRP A 41 -2.63 20.95 4.66
N ARG A 42 -1.73 20.37 3.88
CA ARG A 42 -1.53 20.67 2.46
C ARG A 42 -1.68 19.38 1.68
N GLY A 43 -2.33 19.45 0.52
CA GLY A 43 -2.40 18.30 -0.37
C GLY A 43 -1.19 18.26 -1.31
N GLY A 44 -0.62 17.07 -1.52
CA GLY A 44 0.43 16.78 -2.50
C GLY A 44 -0.05 16.78 -3.95
N ALA A 45 0.71 16.23 -4.88
CA ALA A 45 0.24 16.04 -6.26
C ALA A 45 -0.74 14.87 -6.36
N MET A 46 -1.65 14.92 -7.33
CA MET A 46 -2.49 13.76 -7.69
C MET A 46 -1.66 12.74 -8.45
N VAL A 47 -1.92 11.45 -8.20
CA VAL A 47 -1.33 10.37 -8.99
C VAL A 47 -1.89 10.40 -10.41
N GLY A 48 -1.01 10.70 -11.37
CA GLY A 48 -1.32 10.70 -12.80
C GLY A 48 -1.26 9.30 -13.42
N GLY A 49 -1.62 9.18 -14.69
CA GLY A 49 -1.41 7.96 -15.49
C GLY A 49 -2.44 6.83 -15.29
N ALA A 50 -3.20 6.81 -14.19
CA ALA A 50 -4.29 5.85 -13.98
C ALA A 50 -5.38 6.41 -13.05
N GLN A 51 -6.60 5.85 -13.17
CA GLN A 51 -7.67 6.10 -12.20
C GLN A 51 -7.40 5.25 -10.94
N THR A 52 -7.11 5.93 -9.84
CA THR A 52 -6.65 5.34 -8.58
C THR A 52 -7.61 5.69 -7.44
N GLY A 53 -7.65 4.85 -6.41
CA GLY A 53 -8.53 5.04 -5.28
C GLY A 53 -7.83 4.95 -3.92
N GLU A 54 -8.43 4.21 -3.00
CA GLU A 54 -7.92 3.99 -1.64
C GLU A 54 -6.49 3.44 -1.67
N GLY A 55 -5.68 3.75 -0.65
CA GLY A 55 -4.27 3.41 -0.64
C GLY A 55 -3.62 3.62 0.72
N GLY A 56 -2.36 3.19 0.82
CA GLY A 56 -1.52 3.33 1.99
C GLY A 56 -0.25 4.11 1.70
N VAL A 57 0.45 4.53 2.75
CA VAL A 57 1.77 5.18 2.66
C VAL A 57 2.69 4.64 3.73
N ALA A 58 3.95 4.35 3.36
CA ALA A 58 5.00 3.92 4.27
C ALA A 58 6.27 4.74 4.01
N GLU A 59 7.04 5.04 5.06
CA GLU A 59 8.34 5.71 4.92
C GLU A 59 9.45 4.67 4.74
N ILE A 60 10.10 4.70 3.59
CA ILE A 60 11.20 3.79 3.27
C ILE A 60 12.52 4.57 3.41
N GLY A 61 13.37 4.08 4.29
CA GLY A 61 14.69 4.60 4.57
C GLY A 61 15.64 4.50 3.38
N ALA A 62 16.73 5.27 3.44
CA ALA A 62 17.77 5.25 2.43
C ALA A 62 18.55 3.92 2.48
N SER A 63 18.90 3.36 1.33
CA SER A 63 19.73 2.16 1.23
C SER A 63 20.72 2.31 0.08
N GLY A 64 22.02 2.15 0.35
CA GLY A 64 23.07 2.25 -0.65
C GLY A 64 22.98 3.55 -1.46
N ALA A 65 22.72 3.43 -2.77
CA ALA A 65 22.61 4.57 -3.70
C ALA A 65 21.24 5.28 -3.69
N HIS A 66 20.22 4.73 -3.01
CA HIS A 66 18.86 5.26 -3.00
C HIS A 66 18.63 6.19 -1.82
N ARG A 67 18.19 7.42 -2.08
CA ARG A 67 17.67 8.32 -1.05
C ARG A 67 16.34 7.76 -0.52
N GLY A 68 16.14 7.85 0.79
CA GLY A 68 14.88 7.48 1.42
C GLY A 68 13.72 8.35 0.94
N GLY A 69 12.51 7.82 1.00
CA GLY A 69 11.31 8.44 0.45
C GLY A 69 10.02 7.78 0.95
N LEU A 70 8.89 8.30 0.47
CA LEU A 70 7.60 7.69 0.76
C LEU A 70 7.24 6.68 -0.31
N TYR A 71 6.90 5.48 0.13
CA TYR A 71 6.27 4.47 -0.71
C TYR A 71 4.76 4.55 -0.56
N CYS A 72 4.07 4.83 -1.67
CA CYS A 72 2.62 4.85 -1.70
C CYS A 72 2.10 3.67 -2.50
N SER A 73 1.05 3.01 -1.99
CA SER A 73 0.24 2.05 -2.72
C SER A 73 -1.16 2.64 -2.94
N ALA A 74 -1.78 2.38 -4.09
CA ALA A 74 -3.14 2.81 -4.37
C ALA A 74 -3.89 1.77 -5.20
N ARG A 75 -5.15 1.53 -4.87
CA ARG A 75 -6.05 0.64 -5.60
C ARG A 75 -6.25 1.13 -7.04
N ALA A 76 -5.96 0.27 -8.01
CA ALA A 76 -6.29 0.51 -9.41
C ALA A 76 -7.74 0.13 -9.70
N LEU A 77 -8.55 1.07 -10.20
CA LEU A 77 -9.95 0.82 -10.52
C LEU A 77 -10.14 0.06 -11.85
N ARG A 78 -9.15 0.12 -12.75
CA ARG A 78 -9.18 -0.57 -14.05
C ARG A 78 -7.99 -1.50 -14.21
N ARG A 79 -8.29 -2.75 -14.62
CA ARG A 79 -7.33 -3.84 -14.88
C ARG A 79 -6.62 -4.37 -13.62
N GLY A 80 -7.23 -4.21 -12.44
CA GLY A 80 -6.80 -4.83 -11.18
C GLY A 80 -5.46 -4.35 -10.61
N GLY A 81 -5.28 -4.56 -9.30
CA GLY A 81 -3.99 -4.45 -8.60
C GLY A 81 -3.69 -3.11 -7.93
N ALA A 82 -2.49 -3.03 -7.35
CA ALA A 82 -1.96 -1.84 -6.71
C ALA A 82 -1.05 -1.04 -7.67
N VAL A 83 -1.22 0.27 -7.64
CA VAL A 83 -0.35 1.25 -8.26
C VAL A 83 0.59 1.76 -7.19
N THR A 84 1.88 1.79 -7.51
CA THR A 84 2.92 2.15 -6.55
C THR A 84 3.70 3.33 -7.10
N PHE A 85 4.02 4.29 -6.25
CA PHE A 85 4.81 5.45 -6.62
C PHE A 85 5.64 5.90 -5.42
N SER A 86 6.82 6.42 -5.70
CA SER A 86 7.61 7.14 -4.72
C SER A 86 7.16 8.60 -4.72
N ALA A 87 7.11 9.20 -3.54
CA ALA A 87 6.88 10.63 -3.42
C ALA A 87 7.96 11.26 -2.56
N ASP A 88 8.60 12.31 -3.09
CA ASP A 88 9.48 13.17 -2.33
C ASP A 88 8.70 13.85 -1.20
N ARG A 89 8.74 13.27 0.00
CA ARG A 89 8.10 13.79 1.22
C ARG A 89 6.61 14.15 1.02
N GLY A 90 5.91 13.45 0.11
CA GLY A 90 4.49 13.68 -0.20
C GLY A 90 4.20 14.86 -1.14
N LEU A 91 5.23 15.45 -1.75
CA LEU A 91 5.13 16.62 -2.61
C LEU A 91 5.12 16.27 -4.11
N GLY A 92 5.82 15.22 -4.52
CA GLY A 92 6.02 14.85 -5.92
C GLY A 92 4.85 14.08 -6.54
N GLY A 93 4.61 14.34 -7.83
CA GLY A 93 3.77 13.52 -8.70
C GLY A 93 4.65 12.65 -9.60
N GLU A 94 5.33 11.66 -9.03
CA GLU A 94 6.13 10.74 -9.84
C GLU A 94 5.24 9.83 -10.70
N ARG A 95 5.81 9.29 -11.78
CA ARG A 95 5.08 8.38 -12.67
C ARG A 95 4.68 7.14 -11.89
N SER A 96 3.37 6.92 -11.82
CA SER A 96 2.77 5.73 -11.27
C SER A 96 3.30 4.48 -12.00
N ALA A 97 3.91 3.55 -11.28
CA ALA A 97 4.25 2.25 -11.81
C ALA A 97 3.21 1.21 -11.37
N ARG A 98 2.77 0.35 -12.29
CA ARG A 98 1.92 -0.79 -11.92
C ARG A 98 2.81 -1.89 -11.38
N CYS A 99 2.54 -2.36 -10.17
CA CYS A 99 3.20 -3.55 -9.67
C CYS A 99 2.48 -4.81 -10.15
N LYS A 100 3.14 -5.61 -11.01
CA LYS A 100 2.55 -6.87 -11.51
C LYS A 100 2.34 -7.90 -10.40
N ALA A 101 3.23 -7.92 -9.40
CA ALA A 101 3.15 -8.83 -8.25
C ALA A 101 1.90 -8.56 -7.39
N LEU A 102 1.48 -7.29 -7.30
CA LEU A 102 0.30 -6.86 -6.56
C LEU A 102 -0.94 -6.81 -7.47
N SER A 103 -1.25 -7.94 -8.09
CA SER A 103 -2.47 -8.08 -8.90
C SER A 103 -3.70 -8.14 -7.98
N GLY A 104 -4.86 -7.75 -8.51
CA GLY A 104 -6.12 -7.83 -7.77
C GLY A 104 -7.30 -7.99 -8.72
N GLY A 105 -8.45 -8.38 -8.17
CA GLY A 105 -9.70 -8.61 -8.91
C GLY A 105 -10.13 -7.46 -9.83
N GLY A 106 -11.19 -7.68 -10.62
CA GLY A 106 -11.61 -6.78 -11.71
C GLY A 106 -11.82 -5.30 -11.35
N ARG A 107 -12.09 -4.99 -10.07
CA ARG A 107 -12.21 -3.62 -9.51
C ARG A 107 -11.14 -3.25 -8.48
N GLY A 108 -10.14 -4.10 -8.29
CA GLY A 108 -9.12 -4.01 -7.23
C GLY A 108 -9.69 -4.17 -5.81
N CYS A 109 -8.80 -4.20 -4.83
CA CYS A 109 -9.10 -4.13 -3.41
C CYS A 109 -8.19 -3.07 -2.76
N GLN A 110 -8.60 -2.52 -1.62
CA GLN A 110 -7.68 -1.80 -0.76
C GLN A 110 -6.73 -2.81 -0.10
N GLY A 111 -5.51 -2.37 0.15
CA GLY A 111 -4.49 -3.07 0.92
C GLY A 111 -3.68 -2.09 1.74
N SER A 112 -2.86 -2.59 2.65
CA SER A 112 -2.08 -1.77 3.58
C SER A 112 -0.59 -2.02 3.42
N VAL A 113 0.22 -0.99 3.66
CA VAL A 113 1.68 -1.05 3.56
C VAL A 113 2.29 -0.47 4.83
N VAL A 114 3.30 -1.14 5.38
CA VAL A 114 4.09 -0.65 6.51
C VAL A 114 5.57 -0.84 6.23
N SER A 115 6.40 0.00 6.83
CA SER A 115 7.86 -0.10 6.71
C SER A 115 8.39 -1.22 7.60
N LEU A 116 9.39 -1.95 7.10
CA LEU A 116 10.20 -2.85 7.90
C LEU A 116 11.27 -2.04 8.63
N GLY A 117 11.22 -2.06 9.96
CA GLY A 117 12.37 -1.66 10.77
C GLY A 117 13.52 -2.65 10.57
N GLY A 118 14.76 -2.15 10.49
CA GLY A 118 15.93 -3.02 10.69
C GLY A 118 15.88 -3.68 12.08
N PRO A 119 16.54 -4.82 12.29
CA PRO A 119 16.56 -5.50 13.58
C PRO A 119 17.00 -4.52 14.68
N THR A 120 16.16 -4.36 15.71
CA THR A 120 16.36 -3.37 16.76
C THR A 120 17.63 -3.66 17.56
N GLY A 121 18.61 -2.76 17.49
CA GLY A 121 19.78 -2.82 18.37
C GLY A 121 20.96 -1.93 17.96
N GLY A 122 20.83 -0.61 18.06
CA GLY A 122 22.00 0.24 18.35
C GLY A 122 22.80 0.87 17.20
N SER A 123 22.48 0.68 15.93
CA SER A 123 23.09 1.49 14.85
C SER A 123 22.03 1.98 13.89
N GLY A 124 22.19 3.21 13.39
CA GLY A 124 21.22 3.92 12.54
C GLY A 124 21.02 3.33 11.15
N ASP A 125 20.72 2.05 11.05
CA ASP A 125 20.31 1.41 9.80
C ASP A 125 18.87 1.81 9.48
N ALA A 126 18.72 2.40 8.29
CA ALA A 126 17.47 2.95 7.82
C ALA A 126 16.43 1.85 7.55
N THR A 127 15.15 2.20 7.57
CA THR A 127 14.03 1.28 7.27
C THR A 127 13.96 0.92 5.79
N THR A 128 14.81 0.02 5.31
CA THR A 128 14.99 -0.18 3.87
C THR A 128 13.86 -0.97 3.19
N GLY A 129 13.09 -1.76 3.94
CA GLY A 129 12.07 -2.66 3.43
C GLY A 129 10.62 -2.27 3.74
N GLY A 130 9.68 -3.06 3.22
CA GLY A 130 8.25 -2.91 3.49
C GLY A 130 7.49 -4.24 3.46
N VAL A 131 6.36 -4.25 4.16
CA VAL A 131 5.35 -5.33 4.17
C VAL A 131 4.08 -4.78 3.56
N TYR A 132 3.40 -5.57 2.72
CA TYR A 132 2.13 -5.20 2.11
C TYR A 132 1.09 -6.32 2.27
N SER A 133 -0.14 -5.98 2.64
CA SER A 133 -1.26 -6.93 2.71
C SER A 133 -2.29 -6.65 1.62
N HIS A 134 -2.72 -7.70 0.91
CA HIS A 134 -3.77 -7.61 -0.12
C HIS A 134 -4.26 -9.00 -0.54
N PRO A 135 -5.52 -9.16 -0.98
CA PRO A 135 -6.00 -10.39 -1.60
C PRO A 135 -5.12 -10.85 -2.78
N THR A 136 -4.79 -12.13 -2.84
CA THR A 136 -3.81 -12.66 -3.81
C THR A 136 -4.45 -13.16 -5.10
N ASP A 137 -5.75 -13.45 -5.07
CA ASP A 137 -6.49 -13.88 -6.26
C ASP A 137 -6.68 -12.73 -7.26
N ARG A 138 -6.46 -13.05 -8.54
CA ARG A 138 -6.45 -12.07 -9.64
C ARG A 138 -7.83 -11.61 -10.07
N HIS A 139 -8.88 -12.30 -9.64
CA HIS A 139 -10.24 -12.12 -10.13
C HIS A 139 -11.20 -11.76 -8.99
N HIS A 140 -10.96 -12.31 -7.80
CA HIS A 140 -11.84 -12.23 -6.64
C HIS A 140 -11.11 -11.67 -5.41
N ARG A 141 -11.88 -11.17 -4.46
CA ARG A 141 -11.39 -10.74 -3.15
C ARG A 141 -11.30 -11.96 -2.24
N ARG A 142 -10.21 -12.70 -2.39
CA ARG A 142 -9.95 -13.91 -1.63
C ARG A 142 -8.46 -14.13 -1.42
N ASP A 143 -8.16 -14.97 -0.45
CA ASP A 143 -6.83 -15.45 -0.09
C ASP A 143 -5.93 -14.26 0.27
N LEU A 144 -6.12 -13.70 1.47
CA LEU A 144 -5.35 -12.55 1.95
C LEU A 144 -3.89 -12.94 2.09
N GLY A 145 -3.02 -12.24 1.36
CA GLY A 145 -1.59 -12.47 1.38
C GLY A 145 -0.80 -11.33 1.99
N VAL A 146 0.36 -11.68 2.53
CA VAL A 146 1.39 -10.76 3.00
C VAL A 146 2.58 -10.85 2.07
N TYR A 147 2.95 -9.73 1.47
CA TYR A 147 4.08 -9.57 0.56
C TYR A 147 5.23 -8.87 1.30
N LEU A 148 6.46 -9.29 1.01
CA LEU A 148 7.67 -8.64 1.48
C LEU A 148 8.42 -7.98 0.33
N ASN A 149 9.03 -6.83 0.62
CA ASN A 149 9.94 -6.17 -0.30
C ASN A 149 11.10 -5.53 0.50
N PRO A 150 12.32 -6.08 0.44
CA PRO A 150 13.48 -5.53 1.16
C PRO A 150 13.97 -4.19 0.62
N SER A 151 13.59 -3.80 -0.60
CA SER A 151 13.97 -2.54 -1.24
C SER A 151 12.87 -2.03 -2.17
N PRO A 152 11.77 -1.47 -1.63
CA PRO A 152 10.62 -1.01 -2.42
C PRO A 152 10.95 0.07 -3.44
N LEU A 153 12.04 0.81 -3.20
CA LEU A 153 12.56 1.87 -4.09
C LEU A 153 13.61 1.35 -5.09
N GLY A 154 14.23 0.19 -4.83
CA GLY A 154 15.29 -0.39 -5.66
C GLY A 154 14.81 -1.16 -6.88
N GLY A 155 13.51 -1.45 -6.97
CA GLY A 155 12.91 -2.12 -8.12
C GLY A 155 12.90 -3.66 -8.04
N ASP A 156 13.40 -4.24 -6.94
CA ASP A 156 13.43 -5.70 -6.69
C ASP A 156 12.04 -6.36 -6.66
N GLY A 157 10.99 -5.53 -6.63
CA GLY A 157 9.60 -5.99 -6.67
C GLY A 157 9.17 -6.64 -5.36
N TRP A 158 7.87 -6.93 -5.28
CA TRP A 158 7.31 -7.66 -4.13
C TRP A 158 7.49 -9.15 -4.33
N TRP A 159 7.99 -9.83 -3.30
CA TRP A 159 8.14 -11.27 -3.29
C TRP A 159 6.76 -11.96 -3.22
N HIS A 160 6.73 -13.25 -3.59
CA HIS A 160 5.48 -14.02 -3.56
C HIS A 160 4.85 -13.99 -2.16
N PRO A 161 3.52 -13.87 -2.08
CA PRO A 161 2.86 -13.67 -0.81
C PRO A 161 2.79 -14.96 0.02
N TRP A 162 2.91 -14.83 1.33
CA TRP A 162 2.40 -15.85 2.26
C TRP A 162 0.92 -15.61 2.48
N VAL A 163 0.10 -16.64 2.28
CA VAL A 163 -1.35 -16.54 2.51
C VAL A 163 -1.62 -16.60 4.01
N LEU A 164 -2.07 -15.48 4.57
CA LEU A 164 -2.42 -15.32 5.97
C LEU A 164 -3.82 -15.91 6.26
N HIS A 165 -4.74 -15.79 5.30
CA HIS A 165 -6.10 -16.30 5.41
C HIS A 165 -6.61 -16.77 4.05
N GLY A 166 -6.95 -18.06 3.95
CA GLY A 166 -7.58 -18.62 2.75
C GLY A 166 -9.10 -18.44 2.78
N GLY A 167 -9.70 -18.17 1.62
CA GLY A 167 -11.15 -17.90 1.53
C GLY A 167 -11.47 -16.43 1.26
N ALA A 168 -12.71 -16.01 1.49
CA ALA A 168 -13.15 -14.66 1.17
C ALA A 168 -12.40 -13.63 2.05
N ALA A 169 -11.74 -12.68 1.42
CA ALA A 169 -10.94 -11.68 2.12
C ALA A 169 -10.90 -10.35 1.38
N GLY A 170 -11.08 -9.26 2.11
CA GLY A 170 -11.30 -7.92 1.57
C GLY A 170 -10.23 -6.92 1.97
N TYR A 171 -10.68 -5.81 2.54
CA TYR A 171 -9.80 -4.73 2.98
C TYR A 171 -8.92 -5.22 4.13
N SER A 172 -7.74 -4.61 4.27
CA SER A 172 -6.82 -4.94 5.35
C SER A 172 -6.06 -3.72 5.83
N ASP A 173 -5.64 -3.75 7.09
CA ASP A 173 -4.74 -2.78 7.68
C ASP A 173 -3.66 -3.43 8.52
N LEU A 174 -2.40 -3.03 8.28
CA LEU A 174 -1.21 -3.55 8.94
C LEU A 174 -0.71 -2.56 9.99
N ALA A 175 -0.23 -3.10 11.10
CA ALA A 175 0.47 -2.35 12.13
C ALA A 175 1.78 -3.07 12.50
N VAL A 176 2.84 -2.30 12.71
CA VAL A 176 4.09 -2.83 13.28
C VAL A 176 3.89 -2.98 14.78
N CYS A 177 4.08 -4.20 15.29
CA CYS A 177 4.00 -4.52 16.71
C CYS A 177 5.40 -4.62 17.33
N ARG A 178 5.47 -4.57 18.66
CA ARG A 178 6.73 -4.80 19.39
C ARG A 178 7.23 -6.22 19.17
N GLY A 179 8.54 -6.42 19.25
CA GLY A 179 9.15 -7.75 19.18
C GLY A 179 9.27 -8.32 17.76
N GLY A 180 9.22 -7.48 16.72
CA GLY A 180 9.35 -7.94 15.32
C GLY A 180 8.08 -8.55 14.73
N PHE A 181 6.95 -8.38 15.41
CA PHE A 181 5.65 -8.85 14.94
C PHE A 181 4.91 -7.78 14.12
N PHE A 182 3.95 -8.24 13.32
CA PHE A 182 3.00 -7.42 12.60
C PHE A 182 1.59 -7.88 12.98
N GLY A 183 0.72 -6.91 13.26
CA GLY A 183 -0.70 -7.13 13.36
C GLY A 183 -1.36 -6.83 12.02
N CYS A 184 -2.30 -7.67 11.59
CA CYS A 184 -3.14 -7.41 10.44
C CYS A 184 -4.61 -7.54 10.85
N LEU A 185 -5.38 -6.48 10.59
CA LEU A 185 -6.82 -6.46 10.75
C LEU A 185 -7.45 -6.49 9.36
N PHE A 186 -8.37 -7.40 9.09
CA PHE A 186 -8.89 -7.60 7.73
C PHE A 186 -10.34 -8.09 7.70
N GLU A 187 -11.02 -7.72 6.61
CA GLU A 187 -12.35 -8.20 6.26
C GLU A 187 -12.28 -9.67 5.77
N CYS A 188 -13.10 -10.56 6.33
CA CYS A 188 -13.23 -11.94 5.86
C CYS A 188 -14.62 -12.53 6.10
N GLY A 189 -14.82 -13.78 5.67
CA GLY A 189 -16.05 -14.54 5.92
C GLY A 189 -16.13 -15.85 5.15
N THR A 190 -17.24 -16.57 5.35
CA THR A 190 -17.51 -17.84 4.66
C THR A 190 -18.15 -17.61 3.30
N GLY A 191 -19.14 -16.71 3.23
CA GLY A 191 -19.87 -16.40 1.99
C GLY A 191 -19.33 -15.16 1.26
N GLY A 192 -18.72 -14.23 1.98
CA GLY A 192 -18.17 -13.00 1.45
C GLY A 192 -17.20 -12.32 2.41
N ALA A 193 -16.41 -11.38 1.89
CA ALA A 193 -15.38 -10.71 2.68
C ALA A 193 -15.95 -9.77 3.76
N CYS A 194 -17.17 -9.23 3.60
CA CYS A 194 -17.72 -8.22 4.50
C CYS A 194 -18.60 -8.80 5.62
N GLU A 195 -18.28 -10.01 6.11
CA GLU A 195 -19.04 -10.67 7.18
C GLU A 195 -18.40 -10.41 8.55
N GLU A 196 -17.08 -10.49 8.61
CA GLU A 196 -16.30 -10.40 9.85
C GLU A 196 -15.05 -9.54 9.67
N ILE A 197 -14.53 -9.03 10.79
CA ILE A 197 -13.22 -8.40 10.86
C ILE A 197 -12.34 -9.26 11.77
N THR A 198 -11.32 -9.88 11.18
CA THR A 198 -10.38 -10.73 11.90
C THR A 198 -9.09 -9.98 12.18
N PHE A 199 -8.51 -10.24 13.35
CA PHE A 199 -7.15 -9.81 13.70
C PHE A 199 -6.22 -11.02 13.67
N CYS A 200 -5.06 -10.85 13.05
CA CYS A 200 -3.99 -11.86 13.02
C CYS A 200 -2.66 -11.23 13.39
N LEU A 201 -1.93 -11.86 14.30
CA LEU A 201 -0.56 -11.48 14.65
C LEU A 201 0.41 -12.46 13.98
N PHE A 202 1.44 -11.95 13.31
CA PHE A 202 2.45 -12.79 12.66
C PHE A 202 3.84 -12.18 12.74
N GLY A 203 4.88 -13.01 12.62
CA GLY A 203 6.28 -12.58 12.59
C GLY A 203 7.12 -13.50 11.71
N GLY A 204 8.31 -13.03 11.31
CA GLY A 204 9.29 -13.86 10.61
C GLY A 204 10.09 -14.71 11.59
N ASP A 205 10.28 -15.99 11.29
CA ASP A 205 11.15 -16.86 12.08
C ASP A 205 12.61 -16.66 11.63
N THR A 206 13.51 -16.34 12.56
CA THR A 206 14.96 -16.23 12.28
C THR A 206 15.72 -17.51 12.58
N SER A 207 15.05 -18.62 12.94
CA SER A 207 15.73 -19.80 13.47
C SER A 207 16.10 -20.90 12.48
N ASP A 208 15.95 -20.76 11.15
CA ASP A 208 16.61 -21.72 10.26
C ASP A 208 17.01 -21.16 8.89
N HIS A 209 18.21 -21.55 8.48
CA HIS A 209 18.80 -21.21 7.20
C HIS A 209 17.99 -21.82 6.04
N GLY A 210 17.16 -21.00 5.38
CA GLY A 210 16.76 -21.26 3.99
C GLY A 210 15.27 -21.14 3.65
N GLU A 211 14.36 -21.18 4.64
CA GLU A 211 12.92 -20.98 4.39
C GLU A 211 12.34 -20.01 5.41
N GLN A 212 12.01 -18.80 4.95
CA GLN A 212 11.33 -17.78 5.75
C GLN A 212 9.88 -18.22 5.95
N ASN A 213 9.60 -18.97 7.02
CA ASN A 213 8.24 -19.33 7.41
C ASN A 213 7.63 -18.22 8.29
N LEU A 214 6.43 -17.78 7.94
CA LEU A 214 5.65 -16.85 8.74
C LEU A 214 5.01 -17.64 9.90
N LYS A 215 5.30 -17.26 11.14
CA LYS A 215 4.61 -17.86 12.29
C LYS A 215 3.34 -17.05 12.56
N VAL A 216 2.19 -17.69 12.36
CA VAL A 216 0.89 -17.17 12.76
C VAL A 216 0.66 -17.57 14.23
N SER A 217 0.34 -16.59 15.08
CA SER A 217 0.04 -16.81 16.51
C SER A 217 -1.42 -16.53 16.82
#